data_AF-A0A6C0I7S6-F1
#
_entry.id   AF-A0A6C0I7S6-F1
#
_cell.length_a   1.000
_cell.length_b   1.000
_cell.length_c   1.000
_cell.angle_alpha   90.00
_cell.angle_beta   90.00
_cell.angle_gamma   90.00
#
_symmetry.space_group_name_H-M   'P 1'
#
loop_
_entity.id
_entity.type
_entity.pdbx_description
1 polymer ?
#
loop_
_entity_poly.entity_id
_entity_poly.type
_entity_poly.pdbx_seq_one_letter_code
_entity_poly.pdbx_strand_id
1 'polypeptide(L)'
;MSAFSRNSNNNNNAKKPFCKVCADAGKTDTAHYVRATPDPNSAVVCPTLKALECRYCYKNGHTVKYCPVLKKNNKDKDKFDRQQRRVTAPIVAPVATVAPVKTGKFALLEDDDDDDIELTTTTIDNLPSISTTTSVTPVVTWASMAAAVAHIPQPKPKITAITPVIQQNDDDESVDDEYDDDKIAIGDQLYYRIIDNYPSHAADVVGMLLDLDEHQLSILLLDEHELNRRVVHCIQILQPTYQQQLAVDDDDW
;
A
#
# COMPACT_ATOMS: atom_id res chain seq x y z
N MET A 1 -57.23 7.71 -46.33
CA MET A 1 -56.47 8.33 -45.22
C MET A 1 -56.58 7.40 -44.03
N SER A 2 -55.60 6.49 -43.86
CA SER A 2 -55.63 5.44 -42.83
C SER A 2 -54.72 5.86 -41.68
N ALA A 3 -55.30 6.22 -40.54
CA ALA A 3 -54.56 6.58 -39.32
C ALA A 3 -54.23 5.29 -38.53
N PHE A 4 -52.97 4.86 -38.57
CA PHE A 4 -52.47 3.83 -37.66
C PHE A 4 -52.22 4.47 -36.29
N SER A 5 -53.13 4.22 -35.34
CA SER A 5 -52.94 4.59 -33.94
C SER A 5 -51.82 3.72 -33.33
N ARG A 6 -50.65 4.31 -33.10
CA ARG A 6 -49.56 3.66 -32.36
C ARG A 6 -49.82 3.83 -30.86
N ASN A 7 -50.35 2.78 -30.25
CA ASN A 7 -50.45 2.64 -28.80
C ASN A 7 -49.03 2.53 -28.20
N SER A 8 -48.52 3.65 -27.70
CA SER A 8 -47.19 3.73 -27.08
C SER A 8 -47.31 3.39 -25.60
N ASN A 9 -47.16 2.11 -25.24
CA ASN A 9 -46.96 1.69 -23.85
C ASN A 9 -45.57 2.17 -23.39
N ASN A 10 -45.49 3.43 -22.95
CA ASN A 10 -44.34 3.95 -22.21
C ASN A 10 -44.32 3.32 -20.82
N ASN A 11 -43.71 2.14 -20.72
CA ASN A 11 -43.29 1.58 -19.44
C ASN A 11 -42.02 2.33 -18.99
N ASN A 12 -42.16 3.64 -18.76
CA ASN A 12 -41.15 4.48 -18.14
C ASN A 12 -41.11 4.12 -16.65
N ASN A 13 -40.55 2.95 -16.36
CA ASN A 13 -40.04 2.63 -15.04
C ASN A 13 -38.79 3.50 -14.83
N ALA A 14 -39.02 4.80 -14.63
CA ALA A 14 -38.00 5.73 -14.18
C ALA A 14 -37.53 5.19 -12.83
N LYS A 15 -36.46 4.39 -12.86
CA LYS A 15 -35.89 3.74 -11.68
C LYS A 15 -35.64 4.84 -10.67
N LYS A 16 -36.43 4.84 -9.60
CA LYS A 16 -36.28 5.77 -8.50
C LYS A 16 -34.83 5.69 -8.02
N PRO A 17 -34.16 6.82 -7.72
CA PRO A 17 -32.80 6.79 -7.23
C PRO A 17 -32.74 5.91 -5.98
N PHE A 18 -31.88 4.90 -5.99
CA PHE A 18 -31.72 3.98 -4.87
C PHE A 18 -30.25 3.78 -4.56
N CYS A 19 -29.87 4.09 -3.32
CA CYS A 19 -28.52 3.91 -2.81
C CYS A 19 -28.44 2.60 -2.05
N LYS A 20 -27.83 1.59 -2.68
CA LYS A 20 -27.58 0.28 -2.04
C LYS A 20 -26.80 0.43 -0.73
N VAL A 21 -25.81 1.32 -0.69
CA VAL A 21 -24.96 1.51 0.49
C VAL A 21 -25.77 1.98 1.71
N CYS A 22 -26.72 2.89 1.51
CA CYS A 22 -27.57 3.35 2.61
C CYS A 22 -28.59 2.30 3.05
N ALA A 23 -29.07 1.47 2.13
CA ALA A 23 -29.94 0.35 2.46
C ALA A 23 -29.19 -0.72 3.29
N ASP A 24 -27.96 -1.08 2.88
CA ASP A 24 -27.11 -2.01 3.62
C ASP A 24 -26.73 -1.45 5.01
N ALA A 25 -26.62 -0.13 5.13
CA ALA A 25 -26.38 0.57 6.40
C ALA A 25 -27.64 0.80 7.25
N GLY A 26 -28.83 0.35 6.80
CA GLY A 26 -30.09 0.50 7.53
C GLY A 26 -30.62 1.94 7.65
N LYS A 27 -30.15 2.86 6.81
CA LYS A 27 -30.59 4.27 6.84
C LYS A 27 -31.86 4.48 6.04
N THR A 28 -32.69 5.42 6.49
CA THR A 28 -33.97 5.77 5.85
C THR A 28 -33.80 6.52 4.52
N ASP A 29 -32.69 7.25 4.37
CA ASP A 29 -32.43 8.12 3.22
C ASP A 29 -31.83 7.32 2.05
N THR A 30 -32.57 6.35 1.51
CA THR A 30 -32.11 5.52 0.39
C THR A 30 -32.34 6.16 -0.99
N ALA A 31 -33.05 7.28 -1.06
CA ALA A 31 -33.48 7.92 -2.30
C ALA A 31 -32.41 8.77 -3.00
N HIS A 32 -31.18 8.27 -3.15
CA HIS A 32 -30.10 8.95 -3.87
C HIS A 32 -29.22 7.96 -4.64
N TYR A 33 -28.35 8.46 -5.50
CA TYR A 33 -27.36 7.63 -6.18
C TYR A 33 -26.04 7.57 -5.39
N VAL A 34 -25.34 6.45 -5.47
CA VAL A 34 -24.01 6.31 -4.85
C VAL A 34 -23.02 7.33 -5.42
N ARG A 35 -23.13 7.59 -6.73
CA ARG A 35 -22.29 8.50 -7.51
C ARG A 35 -23.13 9.45 -8.36
N ALA A 36 -22.56 10.59 -8.75
CA ALA A 36 -23.25 11.60 -9.58
C ALA A 36 -23.57 11.11 -10.99
N THR A 37 -22.63 10.39 -11.61
CA THR A 37 -22.83 9.72 -12.90
C THR A 37 -22.55 8.22 -12.76
N PRO A 38 -22.98 7.39 -13.72
CA PRO A 38 -22.65 5.96 -13.73
C PRO A 38 -21.15 5.67 -13.87
N ASP A 39 -20.34 6.67 -14.22
CA ASP A 39 -18.91 6.48 -14.48
C ASP A 39 -18.14 6.14 -13.21
N PRO A 40 -17.13 5.24 -13.31
CA PRO A 40 -16.35 4.79 -12.16
C PRO A 40 -15.47 5.88 -11.53
N ASN A 41 -15.15 6.94 -12.29
CA ASN A 41 -14.35 8.07 -11.84
C ASN A 41 -15.19 9.24 -11.32
N SER A 42 -16.52 9.15 -11.40
CA SER A 42 -17.39 10.24 -10.96
C SER A 42 -17.44 10.38 -9.43
N ALA A 43 -17.69 11.60 -8.97
CA ALA A 43 -17.71 11.93 -7.55
C ALA A 43 -18.79 11.13 -6.78
N VAL A 44 -18.42 10.69 -5.59
CA VAL A 44 -19.32 9.97 -4.67
C VAL A 44 -20.26 10.99 -4.00
N VAL A 45 -21.56 10.83 -4.22
CA VAL A 45 -22.61 11.76 -3.72
C VAL A 45 -23.28 11.21 -2.45
N CYS A 46 -23.21 9.89 -2.23
CA CYS A 46 -23.83 9.26 -1.06
C CYS A 46 -23.34 9.86 0.27
N PRO A 47 -24.24 10.40 1.12
CA PRO A 47 -23.87 10.99 2.40
C PRO A 47 -23.18 10.00 3.34
N THR A 48 -23.56 8.72 3.30
CA THR A 48 -22.96 7.68 4.14
C THR A 48 -21.51 7.40 3.77
N LEU A 49 -21.20 7.31 2.47
CA LEU A 49 -19.81 7.14 2.03
C LEU A 49 -19.00 8.42 2.27
N LYS A 50 -19.63 9.59 2.10
CA LYS A 50 -18.99 10.89 2.35
C LYS A 50 -18.69 11.13 3.84
N ALA A 51 -19.44 10.50 4.75
CA ALA A 51 -19.15 10.53 6.18
C ALA A 51 -18.10 9.49 6.60
N LEU A 52 -17.92 8.42 5.82
CA LEU A 52 -16.94 7.38 6.13
C LEU A 52 -15.52 7.88 5.87
N GLU A 53 -14.69 7.87 6.91
CA GLU A 53 -13.25 8.09 6.80
C GLU A 53 -12.51 6.78 6.47
N CYS A 54 -11.42 6.90 5.72
CA CYS A 54 -10.58 5.77 5.39
C CYS A 54 -9.51 5.54 6.46
N ARG A 55 -9.39 4.31 6.95
CA ARG A 55 -8.37 3.92 7.96
C ARG A 55 -6.91 4.01 7.49
N TYR A 56 -6.65 4.19 6.20
CA TYR A 56 -5.29 4.21 5.64
C TYR A 56 -4.81 5.62 5.29
N CYS A 57 -5.68 6.46 4.74
CA CYS A 57 -5.30 7.82 4.32
C CYS A 57 -6.11 8.92 4.99
N TYR A 58 -7.02 8.57 5.90
CA TYR A 58 -7.84 9.48 6.71
C TYR A 58 -8.70 10.49 5.92
N LYS A 59 -8.85 10.29 4.60
CA LYS A 59 -9.75 11.09 3.76
C LYS A 59 -11.13 10.46 3.71
N ASN A 60 -12.16 11.30 3.70
CA ASN A 60 -13.55 10.85 3.63
C ASN A 60 -13.96 10.49 2.20
N GLY A 61 -15.05 9.74 2.03
CA GLY A 61 -15.66 9.51 0.71
C GLY A 61 -15.24 8.22 0.00
N HIS A 62 -14.43 7.36 0.64
CA HIS A 62 -14.03 6.08 0.07
C HIS A 62 -13.77 5.02 1.15
N THR A 63 -13.85 3.75 0.78
CA THR A 63 -13.47 2.64 1.67
C THR A 63 -12.01 2.26 1.43
N VAL A 64 -11.39 1.57 2.40
CA VAL A 64 -10.01 1.03 2.32
C VAL A 64 -9.68 0.42 0.96
N LYS A 65 -10.57 -0.43 0.43
CA LYS A 65 -10.38 -1.14 -0.84
C LYS A 65 -10.26 -0.19 -2.04
N TYR A 66 -10.91 0.96 -1.99
CA TYR A 66 -10.89 1.97 -3.05
C TYR A 66 -10.08 3.20 -2.64
N CYS A 67 -9.09 3.03 -1.74
CA CYS A 67 -8.20 4.10 -1.33
C CYS A 67 -7.26 4.51 -2.48
N PRO A 68 -7.25 5.80 -2.88
CA PRO A 68 -6.38 6.26 -3.95
C PRO A 68 -4.90 6.16 -3.56
N VAL A 69 -4.57 6.36 -2.28
CA VAL A 69 -3.20 6.23 -1.76
C VAL A 69 -2.76 4.77 -1.77
N LEU A 70 -3.59 3.86 -1.25
CA LEU A 70 -3.27 2.42 -1.25
C LEU A 70 -3.12 1.86 -2.67
N LYS A 71 -3.99 2.30 -3.60
CA LYS A 71 -3.90 1.92 -5.02
C LYS A 71 -2.60 2.41 -5.65
N LYS A 72 -2.18 3.65 -5.36
CA LYS A 72 -0.89 4.19 -5.84
C LYS A 72 0.28 3.42 -5.26
N ASN A 73 0.32 3.23 -3.95
CA ASN A 73 1.40 2.50 -3.28
C ASN A 73 1.57 1.07 -3.82
N ASN A 74 0.46 0.34 -4.05
CA ASN A 74 0.53 -0.99 -4.66
C ASN A 74 1.04 -0.93 -6.11
N LYS A 75 0.61 0.07 -6.89
CA LYS A 75 1.11 0.27 -8.27
C LYS A 75 2.61 0.59 -8.27
N ASP A 76 3.09 1.39 -7.32
CA ASP A 76 4.49 1.78 -7.22
C ASP A 76 5.35 0.60 -6.74
N LYS A 77 4.84 -0.21 -5.80
CA LYS A 77 5.46 -1.47 -5.40
C LYS A 77 5.58 -2.46 -6.56
N ASP A 78 4.53 -2.63 -7.36
CA ASP A 78 4.56 -3.50 -8.54
C ASP A 78 5.55 -2.99 -9.61
N LYS A 79 5.61 -1.66 -9.81
CA LYS A 79 6.61 -1.03 -10.70
C LYS A 79 8.04 -1.29 -10.20
N PHE A 80 8.27 -1.10 -8.91
CA PHE A 80 9.57 -1.33 -8.29
C PHE A 80 9.99 -2.79 -8.37
N ASP A 81 9.10 -3.75 -8.05
CA ASP A 81 9.38 -5.18 -8.20
C ASP A 81 9.72 -5.54 -9.65
N ARG A 82 8.99 -4.98 -10.62
CA ARG A 82 9.28 -5.18 -12.04
C ARG A 82 10.64 -4.60 -12.46
N GLN A 83 11.01 -3.42 -11.94
CA GLN A 83 12.30 -2.80 -12.22
C GLN A 83 13.44 -3.59 -11.56
N GLN A 84 13.27 -4.03 -10.31
CA GLN A 84 14.24 -4.87 -9.62
C GLN A 84 14.46 -6.18 -10.37
N ARG A 85 13.40 -6.89 -10.81
CA ARG A 85 13.55 -8.12 -11.62
C ARG A 85 14.30 -7.90 -12.92
N ARG A 86 14.21 -6.72 -13.54
CA ARG A 86 15.00 -6.38 -14.73
C ARG A 86 16.49 -6.20 -14.40
N VAL A 87 16.81 -5.63 -13.24
CA VAL A 87 18.19 -5.34 -12.82
C VAL A 87 18.88 -6.57 -12.22
N THR A 88 18.16 -7.39 -11.46
CA THR A 88 18.69 -8.60 -10.80
C THR A 88 18.59 -9.87 -11.64
N ALA A 89 17.96 -9.79 -12.83
CA ALA A 89 18.05 -10.87 -13.79
C ALA A 89 19.54 -11.10 -14.13
N PRO A 90 20.07 -12.33 -13.94
CA PRO A 90 21.44 -12.61 -14.30
C PRO A 90 21.61 -12.29 -15.78
N ILE A 91 22.59 -11.43 -16.09
CA ILE A 91 23.08 -11.23 -17.45
C ILE A 91 23.66 -12.58 -17.87
N VAL A 92 22.81 -13.47 -18.38
CA VAL A 92 23.28 -14.68 -19.06
C VAL A 92 23.98 -14.13 -20.29
N ALA A 93 25.31 -14.10 -20.26
CA ALA A 93 26.13 -13.68 -21.38
C ALA A 93 25.63 -14.44 -22.63
N PRO A 94 25.38 -13.76 -23.76
CA PRO A 94 25.00 -14.44 -24.97
C PRO A 94 26.16 -15.36 -25.34
N VAL A 95 25.95 -16.66 -25.21
CA VAL A 95 26.81 -17.67 -25.83
C VAL A 95 26.83 -17.32 -27.32
N ALA A 96 28.00 -16.96 -27.80
CA ALA A 96 28.23 -16.53 -29.16
C ALA A 96 27.96 -17.69 -30.13
N THR A 97 26.77 -17.69 -30.76
CA THR A 97 26.55 -18.39 -32.02
C THR A 97 25.78 -17.52 -33.02
N VAL A 98 26.56 -16.85 -33.86
CA VAL A 98 26.40 -16.67 -35.33
C VAL A 98 25.17 -15.92 -35.91
N ALA A 99 25.51 -14.89 -36.70
CA ALA A 99 24.83 -14.31 -37.89
C ALA A 99 23.85 -13.12 -37.72
N PRO A 100 23.76 -12.24 -38.77
CA PRO A 100 23.49 -10.81 -38.60
C PRO A 100 22.01 -10.43 -38.59
N VAL A 101 21.79 -9.36 -37.83
CA VAL A 101 20.65 -8.45 -37.72
C VAL A 101 19.75 -8.39 -38.95
N LYS A 102 18.49 -8.78 -38.76
CA LYS A 102 17.34 -8.14 -39.42
C LYS A 102 16.72 -7.22 -38.38
N THR A 103 16.99 -5.92 -38.51
CA THR A 103 16.43 -4.87 -37.64
C THR A 103 14.90 -4.92 -37.70
N GLY A 104 14.26 -5.43 -36.65
CA GLY A 104 12.85 -5.15 -36.39
C GLY A 104 12.73 -3.67 -36.06
N LYS A 105 12.00 -2.91 -36.90
CA LYS A 105 11.84 -1.45 -36.92
C LYS A 105 11.23 -0.79 -35.66
N PHE A 106 11.21 -1.47 -34.51
CA PHE A 106 10.47 -1.02 -33.33
C PHE A 106 11.28 -1.08 -32.03
N ALA A 107 12.60 -1.29 -32.08
CA ALA A 107 13.45 -1.32 -30.89
C ALA A 107 13.89 0.08 -30.38
N LEU A 108 13.31 1.16 -30.92
CA LEU A 108 13.67 2.55 -30.59
C LEU A 108 12.40 3.43 -30.53
N LEU A 109 11.44 3.04 -29.70
CA LEU A 109 10.41 3.94 -29.19
C LEU A 109 10.36 3.74 -27.67
N GLU A 110 11.44 4.17 -27.02
CA GLU A 110 11.41 4.59 -25.62
C GLU A 110 11.09 6.09 -25.62
N ASP A 111 9.80 6.41 -25.69
CA ASP A 111 9.24 7.72 -25.32
C ASP A 111 7.79 7.44 -24.89
N ASP A 112 7.62 7.23 -23.58
CA ASP A 112 6.33 7.02 -22.92
C ASP A 112 5.85 8.40 -22.40
N ASP A 113 5.51 9.29 -23.34
CA ASP A 113 4.71 10.50 -23.04
C ASP A 113 3.23 10.09 -23.04
N ASP A 114 2.72 9.84 -21.84
CA ASP A 114 1.33 9.45 -21.55
C ASP A 114 0.44 10.72 -21.54
N ASP A 115 0.25 11.34 -22.72
CA ASP A 115 -0.81 12.33 -22.95
C ASP A 115 -2.00 11.64 -23.65
N ASP A 116 -3.05 11.38 -22.88
CA ASP A 116 -4.33 10.80 -23.32
C ASP A 116 -4.96 11.61 -24.49
N ILE A 117 -4.90 11.10 -25.72
CA ILE A 117 -5.69 11.59 -26.85
C ILE A 117 -6.85 10.63 -27.15
N GLU A 118 -8.06 11.12 -26.88
CA GLU A 118 -9.34 10.48 -27.16
C GLU A 118 -9.65 10.57 -28.67
N LEU A 119 -9.72 9.43 -29.37
CA LEU A 119 -10.16 9.38 -30.78
C LEU A 119 -11.30 8.38 -30.99
N THR A 120 -12.47 8.96 -31.19
CA THR A 120 -13.71 8.32 -31.64
C THR A 120 -13.61 7.88 -33.11
N THR A 121 -14.09 6.68 -33.47
CA THR A 121 -14.96 6.45 -34.66
C THR A 121 -15.37 4.97 -34.85
N THR A 122 -16.68 4.75 -34.73
CA THR A 122 -17.60 4.03 -35.65
C THR A 122 -17.27 2.62 -36.19
N THR A 123 -18.15 1.69 -35.78
CA THR A 123 -18.93 0.70 -36.60
C THR A 123 -18.19 -0.42 -37.36
N ILE A 124 -18.58 -1.68 -37.11
CA ILE A 124 -19.46 -2.53 -37.96
C ILE A 124 -19.48 -3.96 -37.41
N ASP A 125 -20.68 -4.52 -37.39
CA ASP A 125 -21.06 -5.89 -37.07
C ASP A 125 -20.27 -6.97 -37.82
N ASN A 126 -19.90 -8.06 -37.11
CA ASN A 126 -20.11 -9.45 -37.54
C ASN A 126 -19.48 -10.43 -36.54
N LEU A 127 -20.32 -11.09 -35.72
CA LEU A 127 -19.96 -12.35 -35.07
C LEU A 127 -20.52 -13.51 -35.89
N PRO A 128 -19.71 -14.48 -36.33
CA PRO A 128 -20.24 -15.76 -36.79
C PRO A 128 -20.42 -16.72 -35.61
N SER A 129 -21.61 -17.31 -35.59
CA SER A 129 -22.04 -18.39 -34.70
C SER A 129 -21.44 -19.73 -35.18
N ILE A 130 -20.83 -20.50 -34.28
CA ILE A 130 -20.61 -21.94 -34.51
C ILE A 130 -20.98 -22.74 -33.25
N SER A 131 -21.94 -23.64 -33.44
CA SER A 131 -22.42 -24.60 -32.45
C SER A 131 -21.50 -25.83 -32.38
N THR A 132 -21.26 -26.26 -31.15
CA THR A 132 -21.26 -27.65 -30.64
C THR A 132 -20.54 -28.75 -31.42
N THR A 133 -19.45 -29.29 -30.83
CA THR A 133 -19.30 -30.75 -30.64
C THR A 133 -18.52 -31.07 -29.37
N THR A 134 -19.07 -32.03 -28.63
CA THR A 134 -18.57 -32.74 -27.45
C THR A 134 -17.15 -33.31 -27.58
N SER A 135 -16.31 -33.09 -26.56
CA SER A 135 -15.40 -34.12 -26.05
C SER A 135 -14.97 -33.80 -24.62
N VAL A 136 -15.28 -34.74 -23.74
CA VAL A 136 -15.04 -34.75 -22.30
C VAL A 136 -13.55 -34.99 -22.04
N THR A 137 -12.88 -34.08 -21.31
CA THR A 137 -11.64 -34.38 -20.59
C THR A 137 -11.68 -33.70 -19.21
N PRO A 138 -11.37 -34.41 -18.11
CA PRO A 138 -11.47 -33.83 -16.78
C PRO A 138 -10.28 -32.90 -16.50
N VAL A 139 -10.61 -31.65 -16.20
CA VAL A 139 -9.69 -30.64 -15.67
C VAL A 139 -9.28 -31.00 -14.25
N VAL A 140 -7.98 -31.10 -14.01
CA VAL A 140 -7.39 -31.27 -12.67
C VAL A 140 -7.52 -29.94 -11.94
N THR A 141 -8.39 -29.90 -10.94
CA THR A 141 -8.59 -28.78 -10.03
C THR A 141 -7.52 -28.76 -8.93
N TRP A 142 -7.11 -27.56 -8.55
CA TRP A 142 -6.08 -27.20 -7.55
C TRP A 142 -6.22 -27.76 -6.11
N ALA A 143 -7.09 -28.72 -5.85
CA ALA A 143 -7.53 -29.12 -4.52
C ALA A 143 -6.93 -30.45 -4.00
N SER A 144 -5.81 -30.95 -4.54
CA SER A 144 -5.30 -32.29 -4.22
C SER A 144 -3.96 -32.35 -3.48
N MET A 145 -3.65 -31.38 -2.62
CA MET A 145 -2.52 -31.50 -1.69
C MET A 145 -3.01 -31.39 -0.24
N ALA A 146 -3.64 -32.44 0.25
CA ALA A 146 -3.96 -32.61 1.67
C ALA A 146 -3.85 -34.10 2.05
N ALA A 147 -2.62 -34.59 2.24
CA ALA A 147 -2.37 -35.86 2.92
C ALA A 147 -0.88 -35.99 3.28
N ALA A 148 -0.47 -35.45 4.44
CA ALA A 148 0.59 -35.98 5.30
C ALA A 148 0.82 -35.04 6.49
N VAL A 149 -0.07 -35.08 7.50
CA VAL A 149 0.26 -34.53 8.83
C VAL A 149 1.02 -35.63 9.56
N ALA A 150 2.35 -35.57 9.52
CA ALA A 150 3.23 -36.38 10.33
C ALA A 150 3.38 -35.76 11.73
N HIS A 151 3.16 -36.61 12.73
CA HIS A 151 3.25 -36.39 14.16
C HIS A 151 4.61 -35.83 14.60
N ILE A 152 4.62 -34.67 15.27
CA ILE A 152 5.80 -34.14 15.98
C ILE A 152 5.56 -34.31 17.49
N PRO A 153 6.49 -34.92 18.25
CA PRO A 153 6.33 -35.20 19.67
C PRO A 153 6.54 -33.96 20.56
N GLN A 154 5.73 -33.80 21.60
CA GLN A 154 5.81 -32.70 22.56
C GLN A 154 7.00 -32.85 23.54
N PRO A 155 7.74 -31.77 23.85
CA PRO A 155 8.58 -31.72 25.03
C PRO A 155 7.82 -31.20 26.26
N LYS A 156 7.94 -31.94 27.38
CA LYS A 156 7.45 -31.58 28.72
C LYS A 156 8.41 -30.60 29.40
N PRO A 157 7.93 -29.64 30.18
CA PRO A 157 8.67 -29.16 31.35
C PRO A 157 7.94 -29.50 32.66
N LYS A 158 8.68 -30.14 33.58
CA LYS A 158 8.40 -30.15 35.02
C LYS A 158 9.15 -28.97 35.65
N ILE A 159 8.54 -28.28 36.62
CA ILE A 159 9.09 -27.73 37.89
C ILE A 159 7.89 -27.01 38.55
N THR A 160 7.21 -27.58 39.55
CA THR A 160 7.43 -27.54 41.01
C THR A 160 7.30 -26.16 41.65
N ALA A 161 6.29 -26.03 42.51
CA ALA A 161 5.91 -24.88 43.31
C ALA A 161 6.97 -24.43 44.34
N ILE A 162 6.88 -23.17 44.79
CA ILE A 162 6.72 -22.73 46.19
C ILE A 162 6.56 -21.18 46.21
N THR A 163 5.48 -20.72 46.83
CA THR A 163 5.23 -19.33 47.27
C THR A 163 5.89 -19.07 48.64
N PRO A 164 6.21 -17.82 49.02
CA PRO A 164 5.27 -17.15 49.92
C PRO A 164 5.04 -15.65 49.65
N VAL A 165 3.75 -15.33 49.65
CA VAL A 165 3.06 -14.10 50.09
C VAL A 165 3.92 -13.01 50.75
N ILE A 166 3.97 -11.82 50.14
CA ILE A 166 3.85 -10.52 50.82
C ILE A 166 2.87 -9.65 50.03
N GLN A 167 2.08 -8.87 50.78
CA GLN A 167 0.82 -8.21 50.45
C GLN A 167 0.79 -7.33 49.20
N GLN A 168 -0.30 -7.58 48.45
CA GLN A 168 -1.15 -6.67 47.72
C GLN A 168 -1.05 -5.19 48.15
N ASN A 169 -0.54 -4.37 47.23
CA ASN A 169 -1.18 -3.11 46.89
C ASN A 169 -1.55 -3.24 45.40
N ASP A 170 -2.85 -3.33 45.17
CA ASP A 170 -3.46 -3.28 43.85
C ASP A 170 -3.36 -1.83 43.35
N ASP A 171 -2.78 -1.64 42.17
CA ASP A 171 -2.75 -0.44 41.28
C ASP A 171 -1.33 -0.23 40.73
N ASP A 172 -0.85 -1.18 39.92
CA ASP A 172 0.25 -0.94 38.98
C ASP A 172 -0.17 -1.58 37.66
N GLU A 173 -0.77 -0.76 36.77
CA GLU A 173 -0.89 -1.13 35.38
C GLU A 173 0.52 -1.34 34.86
N SER A 174 0.91 -2.61 34.68
CA SER A 174 2.03 -2.94 33.81
C SER A 174 1.67 -2.47 32.41
N VAL A 175 1.96 -1.19 32.15
CA VAL A 175 2.24 -0.69 30.82
C VAL A 175 3.46 -1.50 30.40
N ASP A 176 3.20 -2.64 29.77
CA ASP A 176 4.17 -3.31 28.95
C ASP A 176 4.50 -2.29 27.85
N ASP A 177 5.49 -1.44 28.10
CA ASP A 177 6.20 -0.68 27.07
C ASP A 177 6.85 -1.74 26.16
N GLU A 178 6.05 -2.32 25.27
CA GLU A 178 6.49 -3.13 24.15
C GLU A 178 7.30 -2.19 23.25
N TYR A 179 8.58 -1.99 23.62
CA TYR A 179 9.53 -1.29 22.79
C TYR A 179 9.46 -1.92 21.41
N ASP A 180 9.07 -1.14 20.40
CA ASP A 180 8.94 -1.62 19.03
C ASP A 180 10.27 -2.29 18.62
N ASP A 181 10.30 -3.63 18.59
CA ASP A 181 11.50 -4.42 18.23
C ASP A 181 12.12 -3.95 16.90
N ASP A 182 11.27 -3.45 16.00
CA ASP A 182 11.64 -2.87 14.71
C ASP A 182 12.46 -1.57 14.85
N LYS A 183 12.11 -0.68 15.79
CA LYS A 183 12.89 0.55 16.05
C LYS A 183 14.25 0.22 16.66
N ILE A 184 14.32 -0.79 17.52
CA ILE A 184 15.59 -1.25 18.09
C ILE A 184 16.50 -1.77 16.98
N ALA A 185 15.97 -2.62 16.09
CA ALA A 185 16.74 -3.17 14.97
C ALA A 185 17.21 -2.10 13.98
N ILE A 186 16.41 -1.05 13.75
CA ILE A 186 16.79 0.10 12.92
C ILE A 186 17.88 0.93 13.61
N GLY A 187 17.74 1.16 14.92
CA GLY A 187 18.72 1.90 15.72
C GLY A 187 20.10 1.25 15.67
N ASP A 188 20.17 -0.06 15.87
CA ASP A 188 21.42 -0.82 15.77
C ASP A 188 22.06 -0.67 14.38
N GLN A 189 21.26 -0.79 13.31
CA GLN A 189 21.76 -0.64 11.94
C GLN A 189 22.29 0.76 11.63
N LEU A 190 21.66 1.80 12.19
CA LEU A 190 22.13 3.18 12.04
C LEU A 190 23.40 3.40 12.85
N TYR A 191 23.46 2.88 14.07
CA TYR A 191 24.61 3.01 14.95
C TYR A 191 25.89 2.43 14.32
N TYR A 192 25.83 1.21 13.78
CA TYR A 192 26.99 0.61 13.11
C TYR A 192 27.48 1.40 11.89
N ARG A 193 26.59 2.10 11.17
CA ARG A 193 26.99 2.95 10.04
C ARG A 193 27.58 4.28 10.47
N ILE A 194 27.08 4.85 11.58
CA ILE A 194 27.49 6.18 12.05
C ILE A 194 28.78 6.10 12.85
N ILE A 195 29.00 5.03 13.64
CA ILE A 195 30.17 4.89 14.51
C ILE A 195 31.49 4.88 13.74
N ASP A 196 31.49 4.36 12.50
CA ASP A 196 32.68 4.33 11.64
C ASP A 196 33.16 5.74 11.25
N ASN A 197 32.25 6.71 11.16
CA ASN A 197 32.54 8.09 10.75
C ASN A 197 32.54 9.09 11.92
N TYR A 198 31.66 8.91 12.90
CA TYR A 198 31.43 9.85 14.01
C TYR A 198 31.31 9.13 15.37
N PRO A 199 32.39 8.52 15.89
CA PRO A 199 32.33 7.68 17.08
C PRO A 199 31.93 8.44 18.35
N SER A 200 32.26 9.73 18.46
CA SER A 200 31.99 10.53 19.66
C SER A 200 30.54 10.99 19.80
N HIS A 201 29.76 11.00 18.71
CA HIS A 201 28.38 11.51 18.70
C HIS A 201 27.38 10.46 18.21
N ALA A 202 27.83 9.24 17.90
CA ALA A 202 27.00 8.20 17.30
C ALA A 202 25.76 7.86 18.14
N ALA A 203 25.91 7.71 19.45
CA ALA A 203 24.80 7.37 20.34
C ALA A 203 23.73 8.49 20.37
N ASP A 204 24.15 9.73 20.55
CA ASP A 204 23.25 10.89 20.64
C ASP A 204 22.56 11.16 19.29
N VAL A 205 23.30 11.05 18.19
CA VAL A 205 22.76 11.23 16.84
C VAL A 205 21.75 10.13 16.53
N VAL A 206 22.04 8.86 16.84
CA VAL A 206 21.07 7.77 16.63
C VAL A 206 19.82 7.98 17.48
N GLY A 207 19.96 8.41 18.73
CA GLY A 207 18.82 8.79 19.56
C GLY A 207 17.94 9.84 18.89
N MET A 208 18.53 10.96 18.45
CA MET A 208 17.80 12.01 17.73
C MET A 208 17.19 11.55 16.40
N LEU A 209 17.79 10.57 15.72
CA LEU A 209 17.27 10.03 14.47
C LEU A 209 16.10 9.07 14.71
N LEU A 210 16.10 8.30 15.80
CA LEU A 210 15.04 7.35 16.14
C LEU A 210 13.72 8.02 16.54
N ASP A 211 13.76 9.32 16.83
CA ASP A 211 12.58 10.16 17.02
C ASP A 211 11.84 10.46 15.69
N LEU A 212 12.44 10.14 14.54
CA LEU A 212 11.82 10.29 13.23
C LEU A 212 10.81 9.16 12.92
N ASP A 213 9.89 9.44 11.99
CA ASP A 213 8.93 8.45 11.49
C ASP A 213 9.65 7.25 10.84
N GLU A 214 9.05 6.05 10.93
CA GLU A 214 9.57 4.81 10.36
C GLU A 214 9.91 4.92 8.86
N HIS A 215 9.09 5.66 8.10
CA HIS A 215 9.36 5.92 6.68
C HIS A 215 10.63 6.75 6.44
N GLN A 216 10.92 7.72 7.31
CA GLN A 216 12.13 8.54 7.22
C GLN A 216 13.36 7.71 7.58
N LEU A 217 13.26 6.88 8.60
CA LEU A 217 14.31 5.92 8.97
C LEU A 217 14.62 4.95 7.83
N SER A 218 13.59 4.47 7.12
CA SER A 218 13.77 3.62 5.93
C SER A 218 14.53 4.34 4.80
N ILE A 219 14.25 5.62 4.56
CA ILE A 219 14.99 6.44 3.57
C ILE A 219 16.46 6.58 3.99
N LEU A 220 16.73 6.84 5.27
CA LEU A 220 18.09 6.97 5.80
C LEU A 220 18.90 5.67 5.71
N LEU A 221 18.24 4.51 5.80
CA LEU A 221 18.89 3.20 5.60
C LEU A 221 19.15 2.90 4.11
N LEU A 222 18.38 3.50 3.19
CA LEU A 222 18.51 3.29 1.75
C LEU A 222 19.58 4.21 1.12
N ASP A 223 19.67 5.46 1.57
CA ASP A 223 20.58 6.47 1.02
C ASP A 223 21.61 6.94 2.06
N GLU A 224 22.87 6.55 1.83
CA GLU A 224 24.01 6.94 2.66
C GLU A 224 24.27 8.46 2.64
N HIS A 225 23.97 9.13 1.53
CA HIS A 225 24.21 10.57 1.42
C HIS A 225 23.20 11.36 2.26
N GLU A 226 21.93 10.95 2.26
CA GLU A 226 20.90 11.57 3.11
C GLU A 226 21.14 11.26 4.60
N LEU A 227 21.63 10.05 4.92
CA LEU A 227 22.09 9.71 6.27
C LEU A 227 23.18 10.68 6.74
N ASN A 228 24.24 10.83 5.96
CA ASN A 228 25.35 11.72 6.31
C ASN A 228 24.92 13.19 6.43
N ARG A 229 24.03 13.65 5.54
CA ARG A 229 23.47 15.01 5.63
C ARG A 229 22.72 15.22 6.94
N ARG A 230 21.89 14.26 7.35
CA ARG A 230 21.11 14.36 8.59
C ARG A 230 22.00 14.22 9.83
N VAL A 231 22.99 13.34 9.80
CA VAL A 231 24.00 13.18 10.87
C VAL A 231 24.75 14.49 11.11
N VAL A 232 25.22 15.16 10.04
CA VAL A 232 25.90 16.46 10.15
C VAL A 232 25.01 17.51 10.81
N HIS A 233 23.72 17.55 10.43
CA HIS A 233 22.75 18.45 11.04
C HIS A 233 22.54 18.17 12.53
N CYS A 234 22.41 16.90 12.93
CA CYS A 234 22.29 16.50 14.33
C CYS A 234 23.55 16.89 15.14
N ILE A 235 24.75 16.66 14.59
CA ILE A 235 26.00 17.06 15.22
C ILE A 235 26.05 18.57 15.45
N GLN A 236 25.59 19.37 14.49
CA GLN A 236 25.54 20.82 14.62
C GLN A 236 24.62 21.27 15.77
N ILE A 237 23.49 20.57 15.98
CA ILE A 237 22.58 20.84 17.11
C ILE A 237 23.22 20.46 18.45
N LEU A 238 23.99 19.37 18.49
CA LEU A 238 24.71 18.92 19.67
C LEU A 238 25.90 19.83 20.04
N GLN A 239 26.29 20.78 19.18
CA GLN A 239 27.36 21.72 19.51
C GLN A 239 26.91 22.68 20.62
N PRO A 240 27.72 22.87 21.68
CA PRO A 240 27.37 23.72 22.84
C PRO A 240 26.97 25.16 22.47
N THR A 241 27.54 25.67 21.38
CA THR A 241 27.27 27.01 20.84
C THR A 241 25.82 27.18 20.38
N TYR A 242 25.17 26.11 19.92
CA TYR A 242 23.78 26.16 19.45
C TYR A 242 22.79 26.15 20.62
N GLN A 243 23.06 25.33 21.65
CA GLN A 243 22.20 25.24 22.84
C GLN A 243 22.15 26.55 23.65
N GLN A 244 23.24 27.33 23.67
CA GLN A 244 23.27 28.66 24.30
C GLN A 244 22.44 29.72 23.54
N GLN A 245 22.18 29.51 22.25
CA GLN A 245 21.48 30.47 21.41
C GLN A 245 19.95 30.38 21.53
N LEU A 246 19.43 29.21 21.93
CA LEU A 246 17.99 29.00 22.18
C LEU A 246 17.55 29.47 23.58
N ALA A 247 18.47 29.59 24.52
CA ALA A 247 18.17 29.98 25.90
C ALA A 247 17.99 31.51 26.10
N VAL A 248 18.11 32.31 25.04
CA VAL A 248 18.05 33.80 25.12
C VAL A 248 16.68 34.34 24.71
N ASP A 249 15.80 33.52 24.13
CA ASP A 249 14.52 33.98 23.57
C ASP A 249 13.32 33.85 24.54
N ASP A 250 13.53 33.35 25.77
CA ASP A 250 12.45 33.13 26.76
C ASP A 250 12.33 34.22 27.84
N ASP A 251 13.17 35.28 27.81
CA ASP A 251 13.21 36.34 28.83
C ASP A 251 12.55 37.68 28.42
N ASP A 252 11.77 37.72 27.34
CA ASP A 252 10.96 38.90 26.96
C ASP A 252 9.47 38.65 27.32
N TRP A 253 9.15 38.77 28.61
CA TRP A 253 7.80 38.99 29.14
C TRP A 253 7.52 40.51 29.19
#